data_AF-A0A323VCG8-F1
#
_entry.id   AF-A0A323VCG8-F1
#
_cell.length_a   1.000
_cell.length_b   1.000
_cell.length_c   1.000
_cell.angle_alpha   90.00
_cell.angle_beta   90.00
_cell.angle_gamma   90.00
#
_symmetry.space_group_name_H-M   'P 1'
#
loop_
_entity.id
_entity.type
_entity.pdbx_description
1 polymer ?
#
loop_
_entity_poly.entity_id
_entity_poly.type
_entity_poly.pdbx_seq_one_letter_code
_entity_poly.pdbx_strand_id
1 'polypeptide(L)' 'LEQQAAARGQAEVELHAQVAARRFYERAGYTAVGAEYQEAGIAHVTMTRRLPGTGRQGPPGAV' A
#
# COMPACT_ATOMS: atom_id res chain seq x y z
N LEU A 1 9.15 -6.02 2.63
CA LEU A 1 8.90 -4.85 1.75
C LEU A 1 8.45 -3.63 2.52
N GLU A 2 7.33 -3.69 3.25
CA GLU A 2 6.75 -2.56 4.01
C GLU A 2 7.73 -1.90 4.99
N GLN A 3 8.50 -2.68 5.74
CA GLN A 3 9.52 -2.15 6.67
C GLN A 3 10.63 -1.38 5.94
N GLN A 4 11.01 -1.81 4.73
CA GLN A 4 12.00 -1.11 3.93
C GLN A 4 11.43 0.14 3.25
N ALA A 5 10.15 0.11 2.88
CA ALA A 5 9.41 1.27 2.39
C ALA A 5 9.32 2.35 3.48
N ALA A 6 8.99 1.96 4.72
CA ALA A 6 8.95 2.84 5.88
C ALA A 6 10.33 3.44 6.18
N ALA A 7 11.38 2.61 6.17
CA ALA A 7 12.76 3.06 6.35
C ALA A 7 13.25 4.05 5.25
N ARG A 8 12.63 3.99 4.06
CA ARG A 8 12.85 4.94 2.96
C ARG A 8 11.97 6.20 3.05
N GLY A 9 11.16 6.34 4.09
CA GLY A 9 10.26 7.48 4.30
C GLY A 9 9.00 7.44 3.44
N GLN A 10 8.65 6.29 2.85
CA GLN A 10 7.39 6.16 2.11
C GLN A 10 6.22 6.21 3.08
N ALA A 11 5.20 7.01 2.74
CA ALA A 11 4.02 7.19 3.57
C ALA A 11 3.00 6.06 3.43
N GLU A 12 3.05 5.32 2.32
CA GLU A 12 2.04 4.33 1.94
C GLU A 12 2.67 3.23 1.07
N VAL A 13 2.07 2.04 1.12
CA VAL A 13 2.35 0.93 0.21
C VAL A 13 1.07 0.57 -0.54
N GLU A 14 1.21 0.32 -1.84
CA GLU A 14 0.14 -0.14 -2.71
C GLU A 14 0.39 -1.59 -3.15
N LEU A 15 -0.69 -2.35 -3.32
CA LEU A 15 -0.68 -3.67 -3.94
C LEU A 15 -1.93 -3.91 -4.77
N HIS A 16 -1.87 -4.91 -5.65
CA HIS A 16 -2.98 -5.38 -6.47
C HIS A 16 -3.47 -6.72 -5.89
N ALA A 17 -4.57 -6.70 -5.14
CA ALA A 17 -5.10 -7.91 -4.51
C ALA A 17 -6.14 -8.56 -5.40
N GLN A 18 -6.14 -9.90 -5.49
CA GLN A 18 -7.32 -10.62 -5.98
C GLN A 18 -8.52 -10.29 -5.08
N VAL A 19 -9.70 -10.07 -5.65
CA VAL A 19 -10.93 -9.72 -4.90
C VAL A 19 -11.25 -10.78 -3.85
N ALA A 20 -11.00 -12.05 -4.14
CA ALA A 20 -11.14 -13.15 -3.18
C ALA A 20 -10.24 -13.00 -1.93
N ALA A 21 -9.07 -12.37 -2.08
CA ALA A 21 -8.11 -12.11 -1.00
C ALA A 21 -8.33 -10.75 -0.31
N ARG A 22 -9.26 -9.90 -0.78
CA ARG A 22 -9.52 -8.56 -0.22
C ARG A 22 -9.67 -8.58 1.29
N ARG A 23 -10.51 -9.48 1.82
CA ARG A 23 -10.76 -9.64 3.26
C ARG A 23 -9.49 -9.95 4.07
N PHE A 24 -8.52 -10.66 3.47
CA PHE A 24 -7.24 -10.94 4.11
C PHE A 24 -6.41 -9.67 4.28
N TYR A 25 -6.33 -8.85 3.24
CA TYR A 25 -5.60 -7.59 3.28
C TYR A 25 -6.31 -6.50 4.10
N GLU A 26 -7.64 -6.46 4.11
CA GLU A 26 -8.43 -5.60 5.01
C GLU A 26 -8.04 -5.86 6.48
N ARG A 27 -7.91 -7.13 6.89
CA ARG A 27 -7.46 -7.48 8.24
C ARG A 27 -5.99 -7.12 8.51
N ALA A 28 -5.16 -7.08 7.48
CA ALA A 28 -3.77 -6.61 7.57
C ALA A 28 -3.66 -5.06 7.60
N GLY A 29 -4.78 -4.34 7.51
CA GLY A 29 -4.83 -2.87 7.59
C GLY A 29 -4.74 -2.17 6.23
N TYR A 30 -4.91 -2.91 5.13
CA TYR A 30 -5.05 -2.32 3.80
C TYR A 30 -6.48 -1.88 3.53
N THR A 31 -6.64 -0.86 2.70
CA THR A 31 -7.93 -0.32 2.25
C THR A 31 -8.01 -0.41 0.74
N ALA A 32 -9.15 -0.87 0.21
CA ALA A 32 -9.38 -0.90 -1.23
C ALA A 32 -9.53 0.53 -1.78
N VAL A 33 -8.89 0.80 -2.91
CA VAL A 33 -8.92 2.09 -3.60
C VAL A 33 -9.38 1.87 -5.03
N GLY A 34 -10.42 2.60 -5.44
CA GLY A 34 -10.97 2.54 -6.78
C GLY A 34 -11.89 1.33 -7.03
N ALA A 35 -12.09 1.04 -8.31
CA ALA A 35 -12.96 -0.04 -8.77
C ALA A 35 -12.19 -1.35 -8.92
N GLU A 36 -12.93 -2.46 -8.89
CA GLU A 36 -12.42 -3.78 -9.25
C GLU A 36 -12.13 -3.85 -10.75
N TYR A 37 -11.10 -4.59 -11.15
CA TYR A 37 -10.70 -4.77 -12.55
C TYR A 37 -10.29 -6.21 -12.82
N GLN A 38 -10.37 -6.61 -14.10
CA GLN A 38 -9.96 -7.94 -14.54
C GLN A 38 -8.50 -7.94 -14.98
N GLU A 39 -7.72 -8.86 -14.42
CA GLU A 39 -6.35 -9.13 -14.84
C GLU A 39 -6.16 -10.65 -14.94
N ALA A 40 -5.68 -11.12 -16.09
CA ALA A 40 -5.48 -12.55 -16.39
C ALA A 40 -6.72 -13.44 -16.09
N GLY A 41 -7.93 -12.89 -16.26
CA GLY A 41 -9.19 -13.61 -16.01
C GLY A 41 -9.63 -13.65 -14.54
N ILE A 42 -8.91 -12.97 -13.64
CA ILE A 42 -9.21 -12.92 -12.20
C ILE A 42 -9.57 -11.48 -11.81
N ALA A 43 -10.57 -11.32 -10.95
CA ALA A 43 -10.95 -10.02 -10.42
C ALA A 43 -9.90 -9.55 -9.40
N HIS A 44 -9.42 -8.32 -9.58
CA HIS A 44 -8.46 -7.65 -8.72
C HIS A 44 -9.00 -6.30 -8.24
N VAL A 45 -8.43 -5.80 -7.16
CA VAL A 45 -8.68 -4.47 -6.63
C VAL A 45 -7.36 -3.91 -6.11
N THR A 46 -7.12 -2.62 -6.36
CA THR A 46 -5.96 -1.94 -5.79
C THR A 46 -6.22 -1.71 -4.30
N MET A 47 -5.22 -1.98 -3.46
CA MET A 47 -5.32 -1.76 -2.03
C MET A 47 -4.09 -1.03 -1.50
N THR A 48 -4.29 -0.07 -0.61
CA THR A 48 -3.21 0.71 -0.02
C THR A 48 -3.20 0.61 1.50
N ARG A 49 -2.02 0.76 2.09
CA ARG A 49 -1.85 0.81 3.55
C ARG A 49 -0.84 1.89 3.92
N ARG A 50 -1.26 2.82 4.77
CA ARG A 50 -0.35 3.81 5.34
C ARG A 50 0.69 3.15 6.22
N LEU A 51 1.93 3.53 6.02
CA LEU A 51 3.03 3.09 6.86
C LEU A 51 3.10 3.97 8.10
N PRO A 52 3.34 3.40 9.30
CA PRO A 52 3.66 4.21 10.46
C PRO A 52 4.94 4.97 10.14
N GLY A 53 4.82 6.30 10.02
CA GLY A 53 5.95 7.15 9.71
C GLY A 53 7.03 6.95 10.76
N THR A 54 8.13 6.29 10.41
CA THR A 54 9.33 6.37 11.23
C THR A 54 9.82 7.79 11.10
N GLY A 55 9.57 8.61 12.11
CA GLY A 55 10.06 9.97 12.18
C GLY A 55 11.57 10.01 11.98
N ARG A 56 11.99 10.28 10.75
CA ARG A 56 13.27 10.89 10.44
C ARG A 56 13.02 11.99 9.43
N GLN A 57 12.79 13.19 9.97
CA GLN A 57 12.86 14.44 9.22
C GLN A 57 14.24 14.48 8.55
N GLY A 58 14.32 14.37 7.22
CA GLY A 58 15.49 14.84 6.48
C GLY A 58 15.44 16.37 6.40
N PRO A 59 16.58 17.09 6.44
CA PRO A 59 16.55 18.54 6.38
C PRO A 59 15.92 19.02 5.06
N PRO A 60 15.19 20.15 5.07
CA PRO A 60 14.61 20.70 3.85
C PRO A 60 15.73 21.28 2.98
N GLY A 61 15.69 20.96 1.69
CA GLY A 61 16.23 21.73 0.56
C GLY A 61 17.67 22.25 0.66
N ALA A 62 18.55 21.69 -0.15
CA ALA A 62 19.65 22.48 -0.72
C ALA A 62 19.42 22.55 -2.23
N VAL A 63 18.96 23.73 -2.67
CA VAL A 63 19.11 24.23 -4.05
C VAL A 63 20.52 24.70 -4.28
#